data_AF-X2BQC7-F1
#
_entry.id   AF-X2BQC7-F1
#
_cell.length_a   1.000
_cell.length_b   1.000
_cell.length_c   1.000
_cell.angle_alpha   90.00
_cell.angle_beta   90.00
_cell.angle_gamma   90.00
#
_symmetry.space_group_name_H-M   'P 1'
#
loop_
_entity.id
_entity.type
_entity.pdbx_description
1 polymer ?
#
loop_
_entity_poly.entity_id
_entity_poly.type
_entity_poly.pdbx_seq_one_letter_code
_entity_poly.pdbx_strand_id
1 'polypeptide(L)'
;MRKRISAIIMTLFMVFMSCNNGGPELKSDEVAKSDGTVLDLAKISAKIKEASAFAASVKEVHTLVKSVDTLAGAIGKKIKSDGKFDAMAGKNGSLLAGAYNVALDINSKLTVLDGKAGLSSLLKAKVTAAKTSGESFSNKLKTEHTDLGKEEASDDNAKAALLVTNATKNKGVTELEALNTAVDALLKAAEGEVEAAIKELTAPVKVEKPSQNN
;
A
#
# COMPACT_ATOMS: atom_id res chain seq x y z
N MET A 1 -63.64 31.84 12.61
CA MET A 1 -62.21 31.50 12.82
C MET A 1 -61.92 30.00 13.00
N ARG A 2 -62.72 29.23 13.75
CA ARG A 2 -62.49 27.76 13.95
C ARG A 2 -62.30 26.94 12.66
N LYS A 3 -63.09 27.19 11.61
CA LYS A 3 -63.02 26.43 10.34
C LYS A 3 -61.70 26.64 9.55
N ARG A 4 -61.05 27.80 9.67
CA ARG A 4 -59.77 28.09 8.98
C ARG A 4 -58.56 27.49 9.70
N ILE A 5 -58.59 27.47 11.04
CA ILE A 5 -57.56 26.84 11.88
C ILE A 5 -57.57 25.32 11.67
N SER A 6 -58.76 24.70 11.56
CA SER A 6 -58.89 23.27 11.28
C SER A 6 -58.32 22.84 9.94
N ALA A 7 -58.44 23.68 8.90
CA ALA A 7 -57.89 23.40 7.57
C ALA A 7 -56.36 23.51 7.58
N ILE A 8 -55.79 24.54 8.22
CA ILE A 8 -54.33 24.72 8.32
C ILE A 8 -53.69 23.57 9.11
N ILE A 9 -54.31 23.11 10.19
CA ILE A 9 -53.82 21.96 10.98
C ILE A 9 -53.89 20.66 10.14
N MET A 10 -54.97 20.42 9.40
CA MET A 10 -55.07 19.25 8.51
C MET A 10 -54.04 19.25 7.39
N THR A 11 -53.80 20.41 6.75
CA THR A 11 -52.75 20.53 5.72
C THR A 11 -51.37 20.33 6.31
N LEU A 12 -51.10 20.84 7.52
CA LEU A 12 -49.82 20.68 8.20
C LEU A 12 -49.58 19.21 8.64
N PHE A 13 -50.61 18.51 9.12
CA PHE A 13 -50.53 17.07 9.43
C PHE A 13 -50.32 16.20 8.18
N MET A 14 -50.92 16.55 7.03
CA MET A 14 -50.62 15.87 5.77
C MET A 14 -49.19 16.15 5.28
N VAL A 15 -48.66 17.36 5.49
CA VAL A 15 -47.25 17.68 5.17
C VAL A 15 -46.30 16.90 6.07
N PHE A 16 -46.60 16.75 7.37
CA PHE A 16 -45.80 15.93 8.28
C PHE A 16 -45.86 14.43 7.94
N MET A 17 -47.01 13.91 7.49
CA MET A 17 -47.12 12.53 6.99
C MET A 17 -46.49 12.33 5.62
N SER A 18 -46.46 13.35 4.74
CA SER A 18 -45.77 13.29 3.44
C SER A 18 -44.26 13.51 3.54
N CYS A 19 -43.78 14.14 4.62
CA CYS A 19 -42.34 14.20 4.94
C CYS A 19 -41.85 12.94 5.64
N ASN A 20 -42.75 12.11 6.18
CA ASN A 20 -42.45 10.74 6.59
C ASN A 20 -42.69 9.77 5.42
N ASN A 21 -42.15 10.12 4.25
CA ASN A 21 -42.07 9.20 3.14
C ASN A 21 -41.16 8.06 3.60
N GLY A 22 -41.76 6.89 3.82
CA GLY A 22 -41.09 5.69 4.28
C GLY A 22 -39.81 5.49 3.51
N GLY A 23 -38.68 5.66 4.20
CA GLY A 23 -37.41 5.23 3.66
C GLY A 23 -37.51 3.76 3.24
N PRO A 24 -36.67 3.32 2.29
CA PRO A 24 -36.66 1.93 1.86
C PRO A 24 -36.62 1.00 3.07
N GLU A 25 -37.30 -0.14 2.98
CA GLU A 25 -37.24 -1.16 4.02
C GLU A 25 -35.80 -1.68 4.11
N LEU A 26 -35.08 -1.26 5.16
CA LEU A 26 -33.66 -1.56 5.33
C LEU A 26 -33.47 -2.92 5.99
N LYS A 27 -32.49 -3.68 5.53
CA LYS A 27 -31.96 -4.82 6.28
C LYS A 27 -31.15 -4.33 7.49
N SER A 28 -30.89 -5.23 8.44
CA SER A 28 -30.16 -4.89 9.69
C SER A 28 -28.80 -4.22 9.47
N ASP A 29 -28.14 -4.52 8.35
CA ASP A 29 -26.80 -4.01 8.02
C ASP A 29 -26.82 -2.87 7.00
N GLU A 30 -28.02 -2.37 6.66
CA GLU A 30 -28.22 -1.31 5.68
C GLU A 30 -28.55 0.02 6.37
N VAL A 31 -28.05 1.12 5.83
CA VAL A 31 -28.43 2.48 6.24
C VAL A 31 -28.79 3.33 5.04
N ALA A 32 -29.90 4.07 5.13
CA ALA A 32 -30.29 5.04 4.13
C ALA A 32 -29.67 6.42 4.44
N LYS A 33 -29.03 7.02 3.44
CA LYS A 33 -28.65 8.43 3.44
C LYS A 33 -29.90 9.31 3.26
N SER A 34 -29.78 10.59 3.58
CA SER A 34 -30.84 11.58 3.37
C SER A 34 -31.22 11.78 1.89
N ASP A 35 -30.34 11.39 0.96
CA ASP A 35 -30.58 11.40 -0.48
C ASP A 35 -31.26 10.11 -1.00
N GLY A 36 -31.62 9.17 -0.11
CA GLY A 36 -32.26 7.90 -0.46
C GLY A 36 -31.28 6.76 -0.81
N THR A 37 -29.97 7.03 -0.84
CA THR A 37 -28.96 5.97 -1.08
C THR A 37 -28.94 4.98 0.07
N VAL A 38 -29.08 3.68 -0.23
CA VAL A 38 -28.90 2.60 0.74
C VAL A 38 -27.45 2.11 0.69
N LEU A 39 -26.76 2.18 1.83
CA LEU A 39 -25.43 1.64 2.02
C LEU A 39 -25.52 0.28 2.72
N ASP A 40 -24.78 -0.71 2.23
CA ASP A 40 -24.54 -1.98 2.91
C ASP A 40 -23.25 -1.85 3.74
N LEU A 41 -23.40 -1.63 5.06
CA LEU A 41 -22.27 -1.38 5.95
C LEU A 41 -21.40 -2.63 6.15
N ALA A 42 -22.00 -3.82 6.14
CA ALA A 42 -21.28 -5.08 6.26
C ALA A 42 -20.35 -5.28 5.06
N LYS A 43 -20.85 -5.03 3.85
CA LYS A 43 -20.06 -5.13 2.62
C LYS A 43 -18.96 -4.07 2.54
N ILE A 44 -19.28 -2.81 2.85
CA ILE A 44 -18.29 -1.71 2.79
C ILE A 44 -17.19 -1.93 3.83
N SER A 45 -17.53 -2.29 5.06
CA SER A 45 -16.55 -2.55 6.12
C SER A 45 -15.64 -3.73 5.79
N ALA A 46 -16.18 -4.80 5.17
CA ALA A 46 -15.37 -5.92 4.69
C ALA A 46 -14.34 -5.48 3.63
N LYS A 47 -14.77 -4.68 2.63
CA LYS A 47 -13.85 -4.10 1.63
C LYS A 47 -12.74 -3.26 2.26
N ILE A 48 -13.09 -2.37 3.20
CA ILE A 48 -12.11 -1.53 3.91
C ILE A 48 -11.11 -2.41 4.65
N LYS A 49 -11.58 -3.44 5.37
CA LYS A 49 -10.72 -4.37 6.10
C LYS A 49 -9.75 -5.09 5.17
N GLU A 50 -10.24 -5.63 4.06
CA GLU A 50 -9.41 -6.35 3.07
C GLU A 50 -8.37 -5.44 2.41
N ALA A 51 -8.78 -4.24 1.98
CA ALA A 51 -7.89 -3.24 1.41
C ALA A 51 -6.82 -2.78 2.41
N SER A 52 -7.21 -2.52 3.67
CA SER A 52 -6.28 -2.10 4.72
C SER A 52 -5.25 -3.18 5.06
N ALA A 53 -5.67 -4.45 5.10
CA ALA A 53 -4.78 -5.57 5.36
C ALA A 53 -3.77 -5.75 4.22
N PHE A 54 -4.22 -5.58 2.96
CA PHE A 54 -3.33 -5.59 1.81
C PHE A 54 -2.32 -4.44 1.85
N ALA A 55 -2.77 -3.21 2.11
CA ALA A 55 -1.90 -2.04 2.21
C ALA A 55 -0.86 -2.20 3.34
N ALA A 56 -1.25 -2.77 4.48
CA ALA A 56 -0.33 -3.06 5.59
C ALA A 56 0.78 -4.05 5.17
N SER A 57 0.43 -5.13 4.47
CA SER A 57 1.43 -6.09 3.95
C SER A 57 2.38 -5.44 2.92
N VAL A 58 1.87 -4.57 2.04
CA VAL A 58 2.71 -3.80 1.11
C VAL A 58 3.62 -2.84 1.86
N LYS A 59 3.14 -2.20 2.93
CA LYS A 59 3.94 -1.29 3.76
C LYS A 59 5.09 -2.00 4.47
N GLU A 60 4.89 -3.25 4.87
CA GLU A 60 5.96 -4.08 5.43
C GLU A 60 7.08 -4.29 4.41
N VAL A 61 6.74 -4.68 3.17
CA VAL A 61 7.72 -4.82 2.07
C VAL A 61 8.44 -3.50 1.81
N HIS A 62 7.70 -2.39 1.71
CA HIS A 62 8.28 -1.06 1.54
C HIS A 62 9.28 -0.73 2.65
N THR A 63 8.96 -1.04 3.90
CA THR A 63 9.85 -0.78 5.04
C THR A 63 11.12 -1.63 4.96
N LEU A 64 11.01 -2.90 4.56
CA LEU A 64 12.18 -3.77 4.34
C LEU A 64 13.08 -3.24 3.23
N VAL A 65 12.52 -2.78 2.10
CA VAL A 65 13.31 -2.17 1.03
C VAL A 65 14.07 -0.95 1.54
N LYS A 66 13.42 -0.04 2.29
CA LYS A 66 14.10 1.13 2.89
C LYS A 66 15.11 0.75 3.98
N SER A 67 14.96 -0.41 4.64
CA SER A 67 15.93 -0.88 5.62
C SER A 67 17.29 -1.20 4.98
N VAL A 68 17.33 -1.53 3.68
CA VAL A 68 18.59 -1.71 2.94
C VAL A 68 19.41 -0.41 2.89
N ASP A 69 18.76 0.75 2.74
CA ASP A 69 19.44 2.05 2.80
C ASP A 69 20.04 2.30 4.20
N THR A 70 19.35 1.84 5.25
CA THR A 70 19.87 1.92 6.63
C THR A 70 21.12 1.04 6.79
N LEU A 71 21.11 -0.17 6.22
CA LEU A 71 22.29 -1.06 6.19
C LEU A 71 23.46 -0.44 5.40
N ALA A 72 23.18 0.23 4.28
CA ALA A 72 24.21 0.94 3.51
C ALA A 72 24.93 2.01 4.36
N GLY A 73 24.23 2.60 5.33
CA GLY A 73 24.80 3.51 6.32
C GLY A 73 25.89 2.91 7.22
N ALA A 74 25.99 1.57 7.31
CA ALA A 74 26.97 0.85 8.12
C ALA A 74 28.21 0.36 7.32
N ILE A 75 28.27 0.64 6.01
CA ILE A 75 29.41 0.23 5.15
C ILE A 75 30.72 0.85 5.67
N GLY A 76 31.75 0.03 5.79
CA GLY A 76 33.09 0.43 6.21
C GLY A 76 33.17 0.85 7.68
N LYS A 77 32.22 0.40 8.52
CA LYS A 77 32.09 0.84 9.91
C LYS A 77 32.06 -0.33 10.90
N LYS A 78 32.52 -0.07 12.11
CA LYS A 78 32.36 -0.90 13.31
C LYS A 78 31.77 -0.05 14.44
N ILE A 79 31.20 -0.70 15.45
CA ILE A 79 30.73 0.00 16.65
C ILE A 79 31.95 0.29 17.56
N LYS A 80 32.07 1.51 18.06
CA LYS A 80 33.02 1.90 19.11
C LYS A 80 32.34 1.92 20.48
N SER A 81 33.13 1.93 21.55
CA SER A 81 32.66 1.81 22.93
C SER A 81 31.67 2.90 23.39
N ASP A 82 31.62 4.05 22.71
CA ASP A 82 30.66 5.13 22.99
C ASP A 82 29.34 5.00 22.19
N GLY A 83 29.13 3.87 21.51
CA GLY A 83 27.92 3.60 20.72
C GLY A 83 27.88 4.29 19.36
N LYS A 84 28.94 5.01 18.96
CA LYS A 84 29.06 5.58 17.60
C LYS A 84 29.73 4.58 16.65
N PHE A 85 29.87 4.98 15.39
CA PHE A 85 30.68 4.25 14.43
C PHE A 85 32.14 4.72 14.44
N ASP A 86 33.05 3.77 14.25
CA ASP A 86 34.45 3.96 13.91
C ASP A 86 34.73 3.29 12.54
N ALA A 87 35.83 3.63 11.89
CA ALA A 87 36.18 3.07 10.58
C ALA A 87 36.61 1.60 10.68
N MET A 88 36.14 0.80 9.72
CA MET A 88 36.57 -0.59 9.47
C MET A 88 36.42 -0.86 7.98
N ALA A 89 37.34 -0.30 7.19
CA ALA A 89 37.28 -0.37 5.74
C ALA A 89 37.43 -1.80 5.22
N GLY A 90 36.66 -2.13 4.18
CA GLY A 90 36.84 -3.34 3.38
C GLY A 90 36.48 -4.65 4.08
N LYS A 91 35.64 -4.61 5.12
CA LYS A 91 35.17 -5.81 5.87
C LYS A 91 33.65 -5.94 5.84
N ASN A 92 33.04 -5.75 4.67
CA ASN A 92 31.58 -5.65 4.53
C ASN A 92 30.87 -6.98 4.25
N GLY A 93 31.57 -8.12 4.23
CA GLY A 93 30.98 -9.40 3.81
C GLY A 93 29.74 -9.83 4.60
N SER A 94 29.78 -9.70 5.93
CA SER A 94 28.64 -10.05 6.80
C SER A 94 27.47 -9.06 6.67
N LEU A 95 27.76 -7.76 6.50
CA LEU A 95 26.75 -6.74 6.22
C LEU A 95 26.02 -7.04 4.90
N LEU A 96 26.76 -7.39 3.85
CA LEU A 96 26.22 -7.77 2.54
C LEU A 96 25.39 -9.05 2.61
N ALA A 97 25.84 -10.06 3.37
CA ALA A 97 25.04 -11.26 3.63
C ALA A 97 23.71 -10.93 4.33
N GLY A 98 23.74 -10.01 5.31
CA GLY A 98 22.53 -9.50 5.96
C GLY A 98 21.58 -8.79 5.00
N ALA A 99 22.11 -7.90 4.15
CA ALA A 99 21.31 -7.21 3.12
C ALA A 99 20.73 -8.19 2.09
N TYR A 100 21.48 -9.22 1.70
CA TYR A 100 20.98 -10.27 0.82
C TYR A 100 19.85 -11.08 1.47
N ASN A 101 19.95 -11.40 2.78
CA ASN A 101 18.87 -12.05 3.51
C ASN A 101 17.58 -11.20 3.55
N VAL A 102 17.70 -9.87 3.72
CA VAL A 102 16.56 -8.94 3.59
C VAL A 102 15.98 -8.97 2.17
N ALA A 103 16.81 -9.02 1.13
CA ALA A 103 16.36 -9.15 -0.25
C ALA A 103 15.55 -10.44 -0.50
N LEU A 104 15.96 -11.55 0.12
CA LEU A 104 15.21 -12.81 0.06
C LEU A 104 13.86 -12.73 0.78
N ASP A 105 13.81 -12.08 1.94
CA ASP A 105 12.54 -11.87 2.67
C ASP A 105 11.56 -10.97 1.89
N ILE A 106 12.07 -9.91 1.25
CA ILE A 106 11.30 -9.09 0.31
C ILE A 106 10.67 -9.95 -0.78
N ASN A 107 11.44 -10.84 -1.42
CA ASN A 107 10.94 -11.72 -2.47
C ASN A 107 9.87 -12.70 -1.96
N SER A 108 10.07 -13.25 -0.76
CA SER A 108 9.11 -14.14 -0.11
C SER A 108 7.76 -13.42 0.08
N LYS A 109 7.79 -12.23 0.66
CA LYS A 109 6.59 -11.43 0.92
C LYS A 109 5.90 -10.97 -0.37
N LEU A 110 6.67 -10.54 -1.38
CA LEU A 110 6.12 -10.19 -2.70
C LEU A 110 5.49 -11.41 -3.40
N THR A 111 6.05 -12.61 -3.22
CA THR A 111 5.46 -13.85 -3.74
C THR A 111 4.12 -14.17 -3.08
N VAL A 112 4.01 -13.97 -1.76
CA VAL A 112 2.74 -14.12 -1.04
C VAL A 112 1.69 -13.12 -1.56
N LEU A 113 2.10 -11.86 -1.78
CA LEU A 113 1.21 -10.83 -2.34
C LEU A 113 0.75 -11.18 -3.76
N ASP A 114 1.65 -11.70 -4.61
CA ASP A 114 1.38 -12.06 -6.01
C ASP A 114 0.39 -13.23 -6.12
N GLY A 115 0.41 -14.13 -5.13
CA GLY A 115 -0.53 -15.25 -4.99
C GLY A 115 -1.89 -14.88 -4.42
N LYS A 116 -2.12 -13.63 -4.00
CA LYS A 116 -3.39 -13.23 -3.37
C LYS A 116 -4.53 -13.21 -4.39
N ALA A 117 -5.60 -13.93 -4.09
CA ALA A 117 -6.83 -13.92 -4.89
C ALA A 117 -7.58 -12.59 -4.76
N GLY A 118 -8.39 -12.25 -5.76
CA GLY A 118 -9.26 -11.07 -5.72
C GLY A 118 -8.58 -9.72 -5.99
N LEU A 119 -7.29 -9.70 -6.33
CA LEU A 119 -6.61 -8.47 -6.75
C LEU A 119 -7.17 -7.96 -8.08
N SER A 120 -7.36 -6.64 -8.17
CA SER A 120 -7.64 -5.99 -9.45
C SER A 120 -6.47 -6.21 -10.43
N SER A 121 -6.74 -6.16 -11.73
CA SER A 121 -5.72 -6.33 -12.77
C SER A 121 -4.57 -5.32 -12.61
N LEU A 122 -4.90 -4.07 -12.24
CA LEU A 122 -3.94 -3.01 -11.97
C LEU A 122 -3.04 -3.34 -10.77
N LEU A 123 -3.63 -3.76 -9.63
CA LEU A 123 -2.85 -4.14 -8.45
C LEU A 123 -1.96 -5.35 -8.74
N LYS A 124 -2.52 -6.37 -9.39
CA LYS A 124 -1.76 -7.58 -9.74
C LYS A 124 -0.54 -7.24 -10.60
N ALA A 125 -0.70 -6.39 -11.62
CA ALA A 125 0.42 -5.94 -12.43
C ALA A 125 1.51 -5.21 -11.62
N LYS A 126 1.12 -4.39 -10.64
CA LYS A 126 2.07 -3.70 -9.75
C LYS A 126 2.79 -4.64 -8.80
N VAL A 127 2.08 -5.64 -8.25
CA VAL A 127 2.69 -6.68 -7.41
C VAL A 127 3.70 -7.48 -8.22
N THR A 128 3.33 -7.94 -9.42
CA THR A 128 4.24 -8.66 -10.31
C THR A 128 5.46 -7.82 -10.67
N ALA A 129 5.29 -6.53 -10.99
CA ALA A 129 6.41 -5.64 -11.27
C ALA A 129 7.38 -5.51 -10.07
N ALA A 130 6.85 -5.28 -8.86
CA ALA A 130 7.66 -5.22 -7.65
C ALA A 130 8.40 -6.54 -7.38
N LYS A 131 7.72 -7.68 -7.56
CA LYS A 131 8.29 -9.02 -7.42
C LYS A 131 9.45 -9.24 -8.41
N THR A 132 9.26 -8.94 -9.69
CA THR A 132 10.31 -9.07 -10.71
C THR A 132 11.51 -8.17 -10.40
N SER A 133 11.29 -6.94 -9.92
CA SER A 133 12.40 -6.07 -9.49
C SER A 133 13.12 -6.62 -8.26
N GLY A 134 12.41 -7.21 -7.30
CA GLY A 134 13.00 -7.85 -6.12
C GLY A 134 13.86 -9.07 -6.47
N GLU A 135 13.34 -9.93 -7.35
CA GLU A 135 14.08 -11.07 -7.90
C GLU A 135 15.33 -10.60 -8.64
N SER A 136 15.21 -9.53 -9.44
CA SER A 136 16.35 -8.93 -10.14
C SER A 136 17.42 -8.42 -9.18
N PHE A 137 17.04 -7.71 -8.11
CA PHE A 137 17.98 -7.21 -7.09
C PHE A 137 18.72 -8.35 -6.39
N SER A 138 17.99 -9.32 -5.83
CA SER A 138 18.60 -10.48 -5.17
C SER A 138 19.48 -11.29 -6.13
N ASN A 139 19.06 -11.49 -7.38
CA ASN A 139 19.86 -12.20 -8.37
C ASN A 139 21.13 -11.44 -8.71
N LYS A 140 21.08 -10.11 -8.82
CA LYS A 140 22.28 -9.30 -9.07
C LYS A 140 23.31 -9.47 -7.96
N LEU A 141 22.90 -9.35 -6.69
CA LEU A 141 23.77 -9.59 -5.55
C LEU A 141 24.39 -11.00 -5.58
N LYS A 142 23.58 -12.01 -5.90
CA LYS A 142 24.01 -13.41 -6.04
C LYS A 142 25.05 -13.58 -7.17
N THR A 143 24.83 -12.96 -8.33
CA THR A 143 25.77 -13.09 -9.46
C THR A 143 27.09 -12.36 -9.21
N GLU A 144 27.10 -11.32 -8.39
CA GLU A 144 28.29 -10.55 -8.02
C GLU A 144 29.03 -11.17 -6.81
N HIS A 145 28.76 -12.43 -6.45
CA HIS A 145 29.32 -13.09 -5.27
C HIS A 145 30.85 -13.09 -5.20
N THR A 146 31.57 -13.07 -6.33
CA THR A 146 33.04 -12.96 -6.34
C THR A 146 33.53 -11.69 -5.66
N ASP A 147 32.76 -10.60 -5.78
CA ASP A 147 33.09 -9.30 -5.18
C ASP A 147 32.39 -9.06 -3.85
N LEU A 148 31.17 -9.58 -3.69
CA LEU A 148 30.29 -9.32 -2.55
C LEU A 148 30.29 -10.42 -1.49
N GLY A 149 30.58 -11.66 -1.87
CA GLY A 149 30.43 -12.87 -1.04
C GLY A 149 31.68 -13.24 -0.23
N LYS A 150 32.64 -12.32 -0.10
CA LYS A 150 33.88 -12.50 0.67
C LYS A 150 33.86 -11.64 1.93
N GLU A 151 34.54 -12.11 2.97
CA GLU A 151 34.66 -11.35 4.23
C GLU A 151 35.20 -9.94 3.97
N GLU A 152 36.23 -9.85 3.13
CA GLU A 152 36.92 -8.61 2.77
C GLU A 152 36.28 -7.88 1.57
N ALA A 153 34.96 -7.85 1.49
CA ALA A 153 34.26 -7.07 0.48
C ALA A 153 34.56 -5.57 0.67
N SER A 154 35.07 -4.93 -0.38
CA SER A 154 35.49 -3.52 -0.35
C SER A 154 34.31 -2.57 -0.12
N ASP A 155 34.58 -1.39 0.44
CA ASP A 155 33.56 -0.37 0.66
C ASP A 155 32.93 0.08 -0.67
N ASP A 156 33.72 0.19 -1.73
CA ASP A 156 33.23 0.60 -3.05
C ASP A 156 32.30 -0.43 -3.67
N ASN A 157 32.63 -1.73 -3.55
CA ASN A 157 31.75 -2.81 -4.01
C ASN A 157 30.46 -2.85 -3.20
N ALA A 158 30.55 -2.69 -1.86
CA ALA A 158 29.38 -2.65 -1.00
C ALA A 158 28.46 -1.45 -1.30
N LYS A 159 29.05 -0.26 -1.55
CA LYS A 159 28.30 0.93 -1.97
C LYS A 159 27.63 0.73 -3.32
N ALA A 160 28.32 0.11 -4.29
CA ALA A 160 27.76 -0.19 -5.60
C ALA A 160 26.63 -1.23 -5.58
N ALA A 161 26.50 -1.98 -4.49
CA ALA A 161 25.44 -2.94 -4.25
C ALA A 161 24.24 -2.35 -3.49
N LEU A 162 24.46 -1.50 -2.47
CA LEU A 162 23.41 -1.09 -1.53
C LEU A 162 23.16 0.42 -1.41
N LEU A 163 24.12 1.28 -1.76
CA LEU A 163 24.00 2.72 -1.54
C LEU A 163 23.39 3.41 -2.77
N VAL A 164 22.10 3.74 -2.70
CA VAL A 164 21.35 4.36 -3.83
C VAL A 164 21.95 5.67 -4.35
N THR A 165 22.63 6.42 -3.50
CA THR A 165 23.32 7.66 -3.87
C THR A 165 24.74 7.46 -4.39
N ASN A 166 25.22 6.22 -4.51
CA ASN A 166 26.57 5.94 -5.01
C ASN A 166 26.69 6.25 -6.51
N ALA A 167 27.86 6.73 -6.94
CA ALA A 167 28.11 7.02 -8.35
C ALA A 167 28.16 5.74 -9.20
N THR A 168 28.82 4.69 -8.70
CA THR A 168 28.92 3.39 -9.37
C THR A 168 27.78 2.49 -8.90
N LYS A 169 26.93 2.00 -9.82
CA LYS A 169 25.68 1.29 -9.46
C LYS A 169 25.58 -0.13 -10.03
N ASN A 170 26.70 -0.68 -10.49
CA ASN A 170 26.74 -1.90 -11.32
C ASN A 170 26.67 -3.22 -10.54
N LYS A 171 26.48 -3.20 -9.21
CA LYS A 171 26.47 -4.41 -8.37
C LYS A 171 25.17 -4.65 -7.59
N GLY A 172 24.12 -3.88 -7.87
CA GLY A 172 22.81 -4.05 -7.23
C GLY A 172 22.03 -2.75 -7.06
N VAL A 173 22.70 -1.60 -7.02
CA VAL A 173 22.00 -0.32 -6.79
C VAL A 173 21.00 -0.02 -7.91
N THR A 174 21.32 -0.28 -9.18
CA THR A 174 20.36 -0.10 -10.28
C THR A 174 19.08 -0.90 -10.06
N GLU A 175 19.21 -2.15 -9.65
CA GLU A 175 18.08 -3.04 -9.36
C GLU A 175 17.33 -2.63 -8.07
N LEU A 176 18.05 -2.14 -7.06
CA LEU A 176 17.47 -1.61 -5.82
C LEU A 176 16.65 -0.33 -6.07
N GLU A 177 17.09 0.55 -6.97
CA GLU A 177 16.33 1.74 -7.38
C GLU A 177 15.04 1.37 -8.12
N ALA A 178 15.11 0.36 -9.01
CA ALA A 178 13.94 -0.19 -9.69
C ALA A 178 12.96 -0.81 -8.68
N LEU A 179 13.46 -1.59 -7.72
CA LEU A 179 12.65 -2.18 -6.64
C LEU A 179 11.98 -1.11 -5.78
N ASN A 180 12.72 -0.09 -5.35
CA ASN A 180 12.17 1.06 -4.62
C ASN A 180 11.02 1.70 -5.40
N THR A 181 11.23 2.02 -6.67
CA THR A 181 10.22 2.64 -7.53
C THR A 181 8.97 1.77 -7.68
N ALA A 182 9.16 0.47 -7.91
CA ALA A 182 8.05 -0.46 -8.08
C ALA A 182 7.23 -0.63 -6.79
N VAL A 183 7.90 -0.74 -5.64
CA VAL A 183 7.24 -0.87 -4.33
C VAL A 183 6.56 0.42 -3.89
N ASP A 184 7.14 1.59 -4.15
CA ASP A 184 6.51 2.89 -3.91
C ASP A 184 5.21 3.02 -4.73
N ALA A 185 5.26 2.63 -6.01
CA ALA A 185 4.10 2.63 -6.89
C ALA A 185 3.03 1.61 -6.48
N LEU A 186 3.42 0.47 -5.92
CA LEU A 186 2.51 -0.54 -5.36
C LEU A 186 1.86 -0.04 -4.07
N LEU A 187 2.61 0.55 -3.15
CA LEU A 187 2.10 1.11 -1.90
C LEU A 187 1.07 2.20 -2.17
N LYS A 188 1.38 3.14 -3.08
CA LYS A 188 0.44 4.19 -3.47
C LYS A 188 -0.86 3.64 -4.04
N ALA A 189 -0.80 2.56 -4.82
CA ALA A 189 -1.99 1.92 -5.36
C ALA A 189 -2.81 1.22 -4.25
N ALA A 190 -2.15 0.54 -3.32
CA ALA A 190 -2.81 -0.11 -2.19
C ALA A 190 -3.50 0.90 -1.26
N GLU A 191 -2.85 2.02 -0.96
CA GLU A 191 -3.45 3.14 -0.22
C GLU A 191 -4.64 3.74 -0.97
N GLY A 192 -4.56 3.85 -2.30
CA GLY A 192 -5.65 4.29 -3.15
C GLY A 192 -6.90 3.40 -3.08
N GLU A 193 -6.74 2.08 -2.99
CA GLU A 193 -7.87 1.14 -2.79
C GLU A 193 -8.51 1.31 -1.41
N VAL A 194 -7.71 1.57 -0.37
CA VAL A 194 -8.23 1.89 0.97
C VAL A 194 -9.06 3.18 0.92
N GLU A 195 -8.53 4.23 0.30
CA GLU A 195 -9.27 5.48 0.12
C GLU A 195 -10.55 5.29 -0.69
N ALA A 196 -10.51 4.48 -1.76
CA ALA A 196 -11.67 4.20 -2.59
C ALA A 196 -12.77 3.47 -1.79
N ALA A 197 -12.38 2.44 -1.02
CA ALA A 197 -13.30 1.72 -0.15
C ALA A 197 -13.92 2.63 0.94
N ILE A 198 -13.13 3.54 1.51
CA ILE A 198 -13.65 4.53 2.48
C ILE A 198 -14.60 5.52 1.81
N LYS A 199 -14.28 5.99 0.60
CA LYS A 199 -15.11 6.94 -0.16
C LYS A 199 -16.50 6.38 -0.47
N GLU A 200 -16.69 5.06 -0.54
CA GLU A 200 -18.02 4.45 -0.70
C GLU A 200 -18.99 4.85 0.43
N LEU A 201 -18.50 5.13 1.63
CA LEU A 201 -19.34 5.62 2.75
C LEU A 201 -19.95 6.99 2.44
N THR A 202 -19.23 7.85 1.73
CA THR A 202 -19.60 9.26 1.52
C THR A 202 -20.06 9.58 0.10
N ALA A 203 -19.78 8.73 -0.88
CA ALA A 203 -20.11 8.99 -2.28
C ALA A 203 -21.63 9.21 -2.49
N PRO A 204 -22.04 10.29 -3.17
CA PRO A 204 -23.44 10.49 -3.57
C PRO A 204 -23.79 9.57 -4.75
N VAL A 205 -25.06 9.20 -4.89
CA VAL A 205 -25.53 8.45 -6.07
C VAL A 205 -25.36 9.30 -7.33
N LYS A 206 -24.79 8.70 -8.37
CA LYS A 206 -24.87 9.24 -9.72
C LYS A 206 -26.34 9.12 -10.15
N VAL A 207 -27.10 10.22 -10.06
CA VAL A 207 -28.48 10.27 -10.52
C VAL A 207 -28.47 10.03 -12.03
N GLU A 208 -28.80 8.82 -12.47
CA GLU A 208 -29.20 8.61 -13.85
C GLU A 208 -30.51 9.37 -14.06
N LYS A 209 -30.43 10.44 -14.85
CA LYS A 209 -31.58 11.23 -15.23
C LYS A 209 -32.59 10.28 -15.89
N PRO A 210 -33.85 10.20 -15.43
CA PRO A 210 -34.83 9.34 -16.07
C PRO A 210 -34.97 9.77 -17.53
N SER A 211 -34.88 8.79 -18.44
CA SER A 211 -35.17 9.00 -19.87
C SER A 211 -36.55 9.61 -19.98
N GLN A 212 -36.63 10.88 -20.39
CA GLN A 212 -37.89 11.47 -20.81
C GLN A 212 -38.19 10.90 -22.20
N ASN A 213 -38.93 9.79 -22.22
CA ASN A 213 -39.60 9.35 -23.44
C ASN A 213 -40.81 10.28 -23.64
N ASN A 214 -40.69 11.21 -24.58
CA ASN A 214 -41.80 11.91 -25.20
C ASN A 214 -42.13 11.24 -26.53
#